data_AF-A0AAJ0SHC3-F1
#
_entry.id   AF-A0AAJ0SHC3-F1
#
_cell.length_a   1.000
_cell.length_b   1.000
_cell.length_c   1.000
_cell.angle_alpha   90.00
_cell.angle_beta   90.00
_cell.angle_gamma   90.00
#
_symmetry.space_group_name_H-M   'P 1'
#
loop_
_entity.id
_entity.type
_entity.pdbx_description
1 polymer ?
#
loop_
_entity_poly.entity_id
_entity_poly.type
_entity_poly.pdbx_seq_one_letter_code
_entity_poly.pdbx_strand_id
1 'polypeptide(L)'
;MSRDDFKKVTTDVLPKRVGYLCSNPDCRKSTIGANDVPDKSTSIGIAAHITAASPGGPRFDETLTTEQRTHIDNGIWLCSNCATLIDKDEKKYSIKLLNDWKLQAEQESIKKLKGDLHVKKAEAPFLEADLIWTNGGRYNQGYSVNNPKQEIDGRTVYDVSNHPLIYWEIEWKFNFIIYNNSSFPAINVSVESIGNEHFTYIDKLNKVNNIPSLQNIDLIAKYSLFMEGTGAEADEIMKHRIPEKFNALVLRLNYLDQNREEHITLLKFVDGELINEKLNH
;
A
#
# COMPACT_ATOMS: atom_id res chain seq x y z
N MET A 1 44.75 31.84 15.16
CA MET A 1 44.73 30.49 15.76
C MET A 1 44.76 29.48 14.64
N SER A 2 45.52 28.39 14.80
CA SER A 2 45.61 27.31 13.81
C SER A 2 44.26 26.60 13.71
N ARG A 3 43.84 26.24 12.50
CA ARG A 3 42.63 25.44 12.25
C ARG A 3 43.03 23.98 12.19
N ASP A 4 42.37 23.13 12.95
CA ASP A 4 42.67 21.70 13.02
C ASP A 4 42.00 20.96 11.85
N ASP A 5 42.54 21.14 10.64
CA ASP A 5 42.00 20.51 9.44
C ASP A 5 42.28 19.00 9.38
N PHE A 6 41.36 18.25 8.77
CA PHE A 6 41.51 16.82 8.57
C PHE A 6 42.77 16.47 7.77
N LYS A 7 43.47 15.41 8.22
CA LYS A 7 44.57 14.82 7.45
C LYS A 7 44.05 14.27 6.12
N LYS A 8 44.94 14.18 5.12
CA LYS A 8 44.62 13.63 3.79
C LYS A 8 44.01 12.22 3.88
N VAL A 9 44.52 11.39 4.78
CA VAL A 9 43.97 10.03 5.02
C VAL A 9 42.49 10.09 5.41
N THR A 10 42.10 11.02 6.29
CA THR A 10 40.70 11.18 6.73
C THR A 10 39.81 11.63 5.57
N THR A 11 40.26 12.61 4.78
CA THR A 11 39.51 13.13 3.62
C THR A 11 39.41 12.14 2.48
N ASP A 12 40.35 11.20 2.34
CA ASP A 12 40.31 10.10 1.38
C ASP A 12 39.38 8.95 1.81
N VAL A 13 39.23 8.71 3.12
CA VAL A 13 38.46 7.58 3.66
C VAL A 13 36.98 7.92 3.84
N LEU A 14 36.65 9.11 4.36
CA LEU A 14 35.27 9.56 4.57
C LEU A 14 34.33 9.33 3.38
N PRO A 15 34.64 9.79 2.15
CA PRO A 15 33.77 9.55 0.99
C PRO A 15 33.59 8.07 0.68
N LYS A 16 34.65 7.26 0.80
CA LYS A 16 34.63 5.83 0.48
C LYS A 16 33.70 5.07 1.42
N ARG A 17 33.65 5.44 2.69
CA ARG A 17 32.77 4.81 3.71
C ARG A 17 31.29 4.93 3.34
N VAL A 18 30.91 6.00 2.65
CA VAL A 18 29.52 6.30 2.26
C VAL A 18 29.27 6.15 0.75
N GLY A 19 30.20 5.54 0.01
CA GLY A 19 30.08 5.32 -1.43
C GLY A 19 30.02 6.61 -2.26
N TYR A 20 30.71 7.67 -1.82
CA TYR A 20 30.67 9.01 -2.41
C TYR A 20 29.26 9.62 -2.49
N LEU A 21 28.36 9.25 -1.57
CA LEU A 21 27.04 9.85 -1.44
C LEU A 21 27.01 10.83 -0.26
N CYS A 22 26.26 11.93 -0.41
CA CYS A 22 26.02 12.86 0.68
C CYS A 22 25.40 12.13 1.89
N SER A 23 25.92 12.32 3.11
CA SER A 23 25.41 11.68 4.33
C SER A 23 24.07 12.22 4.83
N ASN A 24 23.58 13.35 4.30
CA ASN A 24 22.22 13.83 4.62
C ASN A 24 21.17 12.83 4.07
N PRO A 25 20.32 12.22 4.92
CA PRO A 25 19.30 11.23 4.54
C PRO A 25 18.32 11.72 3.48
N ASP A 26 17.98 13.00 3.48
CA ASP A 26 17.04 13.57 2.51
C ASP A 26 17.70 13.93 1.17
N CYS A 27 19.05 13.97 1.14
CA CYS A 27 19.80 14.39 -0.03
C CYS A 27 20.37 13.21 -0.81
N ARG A 28 21.21 12.38 -0.18
CA ARG A 28 21.87 11.16 -0.71
C ARG A 28 22.48 11.22 -2.13
N LYS A 29 22.61 12.40 -2.73
CA LYS A 29 23.13 12.56 -4.10
C LYS A 29 24.59 12.15 -4.21
N SER A 30 24.97 11.66 -5.39
CA SER A 30 26.38 11.42 -5.71
C SER A 30 27.17 12.71 -5.61
N THR A 31 28.30 12.65 -4.93
CA THR A 31 29.25 13.76 -4.82
C THR A 31 30.43 13.60 -5.77
N ILE A 32 30.49 12.51 -6.54
CA ILE A 32 31.52 12.27 -7.55
C ILE A 32 30.88 11.93 -8.90
N GLY A 33 31.52 12.34 -9.98
CA GLY A 33 31.08 12.06 -11.34
C GLY A 33 32.21 12.17 -12.35
N ALA A 34 31.89 11.85 -13.61
CA ALA A 34 32.82 11.98 -14.72
C ALA A 34 33.27 13.44 -14.92
N ASN A 35 34.38 13.61 -15.61
CA ASN A 35 34.88 14.89 -16.10
C ASN A 35 35.12 14.79 -17.60
N ASP A 36 35.09 15.93 -18.31
CA ASP A 36 35.37 15.95 -19.75
C ASP A 36 36.82 15.54 -20.07
N VAL A 37 37.73 15.65 -19.10
CA VAL A 37 39.07 15.08 -19.19
C VAL A 37 39.03 13.62 -18.71
N PRO A 38 39.36 12.62 -19.56
CA PRO A 38 39.19 11.18 -19.25
C PRO A 38 39.90 10.70 -17.97
N ASP A 39 41.08 11.24 -17.67
CA ASP A 39 41.88 10.85 -16.49
C ASP A 39 41.48 11.61 -15.21
N LYS A 40 40.34 12.31 -15.23
CA LYS A 40 39.85 13.11 -14.08
C LYS A 40 38.43 12.72 -13.69
N SER A 41 38.11 13.02 -12.43
CA SER A 41 36.75 12.99 -11.92
C SER A 41 36.40 14.35 -11.31
N THR A 42 35.12 14.66 -11.30
CA THR A 42 34.59 15.88 -10.67
C THR A 42 34.03 15.50 -9.31
N SER A 43 34.46 16.18 -8.24
CA SER A 43 33.92 16.01 -6.89
C SER A 43 33.30 17.31 -6.37
N ILE A 44 32.10 17.20 -5.81
CA ILE A 44 31.39 18.29 -5.11
C ILE A 44 31.26 18.00 -3.60
N GLY A 45 31.92 16.95 -3.13
CA GLY A 45 31.84 16.52 -1.74
C GLY A 45 32.89 17.19 -0.85
N ILE A 46 32.54 17.38 0.41
CA ILE A 46 33.32 18.06 1.44
C ILE A 46 33.33 17.18 2.68
N ALA A 47 34.51 17.00 3.26
CA ALA A 47 34.68 16.47 4.61
C ALA A 47 34.37 17.58 5.62
N ALA A 48 33.13 17.60 6.13
CA ALA A 48 32.70 18.57 7.12
C ALA A 48 33.00 18.08 8.54
N HIS A 49 33.31 19.02 9.44
CA HIS A 49 33.48 18.70 10.85
C HIS A 49 32.12 18.71 11.56
N ILE A 50 31.86 17.71 12.40
CA ILE A 50 30.65 17.65 13.23
C ILE A 50 30.75 18.68 14.36
N THR A 51 31.89 18.71 15.06
CA THR A 51 32.29 19.78 15.99
C THR A 51 33.43 20.59 15.39
N ALA A 52 33.39 21.91 15.49
CA ALA A 52 34.33 22.77 14.78
C ALA A 52 35.82 22.49 15.05
N ALA A 53 36.62 22.69 14.01
CA ALA A 53 38.08 22.58 13.99
C ALA A 53 38.83 23.73 14.69
N SER A 54 38.12 24.78 15.13
CA SER A 54 38.72 25.94 15.78
C SER A 54 37.71 26.66 16.68
N PRO A 55 38.19 27.34 17.74
CA PRO A 55 37.33 28.18 18.59
C PRO A 55 36.50 29.16 17.76
N GLY A 56 35.23 29.35 18.13
CA GLY A 56 34.29 30.24 17.44
C GLY A 56 33.63 29.65 16.18
N GLY A 57 33.94 28.40 15.81
CA GLY A 57 33.22 27.69 14.76
C GLY A 57 31.93 27.01 15.26
N PRO A 58 31.06 26.54 14.34
CA PRO A 58 29.80 25.89 14.70
C PRO A 58 29.99 24.67 15.59
N ARG A 59 29.21 24.57 16.68
CA ARG A 59 29.26 23.42 17.62
C ARG A 59 30.67 23.12 18.15
N PHE A 60 31.51 24.15 18.37
CA PHE A 60 32.85 23.94 18.92
C PHE A 60 32.77 23.35 20.33
N ASP A 61 33.50 22.26 20.57
CA ASP A 61 33.62 21.62 21.88
C ASP A 61 35.04 21.81 22.40
N GLU A 62 35.22 22.59 23.47
CA GLU A 62 36.53 22.88 24.09
C GLU A 62 37.21 21.65 24.70
N THR A 63 36.47 20.59 25.00
CA THR A 63 37.00 19.39 25.67
C THR A 63 37.78 18.47 24.73
N LEU A 64 37.64 18.66 23.41
CA LEU A 64 38.30 17.84 22.39
C LEU A 64 39.76 18.25 22.15
N THR A 65 40.64 17.25 22.12
CA THR A 65 42.04 17.43 21.68
C THR A 65 42.13 17.62 20.17
N THR A 66 43.25 18.14 19.67
CA THR A 66 43.51 18.28 18.23
C THR A 66 43.45 16.93 17.49
N GLU A 67 43.91 15.84 18.13
CA GLU A 67 43.78 14.49 17.57
C GLU A 67 42.32 14.08 17.42
N GLN A 68 41.47 14.38 18.40
CA GLN A 68 40.04 14.07 18.36
C GLN A 68 39.31 14.94 17.33
N ARG A 69 39.65 16.23 17.21
CA ARG A 69 39.06 17.14 16.22
C ARG A 69 39.34 16.70 14.79
N THR A 70 40.57 16.22 14.54
CA THR A 70 41.03 15.75 13.23
C THR A 70 40.74 14.26 12.97
N HIS A 71 40.14 13.56 13.95
CA HIS A 71 39.80 12.15 13.82
C HIS A 71 38.61 11.96 12.88
N ILE A 72 38.55 10.81 12.21
CA ILE A 72 37.46 10.49 11.29
C ILE A 72 36.11 10.48 12.00
N ASP A 73 36.06 10.18 13.29
CA ASP A 73 34.82 10.17 14.08
C ASP A 73 34.16 11.55 14.12
N ASN A 74 34.95 12.62 14.13
CA ASN A 74 34.45 14.00 14.07
C ASN A 74 34.14 14.48 12.64
N GLY A 75 34.33 13.63 11.61
CA GLY A 75 34.07 13.96 10.21
C GLY A 75 32.77 13.35 9.67
N ILE A 76 32.08 14.10 8.81
CA ILE A 76 30.94 13.66 8.01
C ILE A 76 31.13 14.06 6.54
N TRP A 77 30.78 13.19 5.60
CA TRP A 77 30.88 13.49 4.17
C TRP A 77 29.59 14.08 3.62
N LEU A 78 29.63 15.31 3.09
CA LEU A 78 28.45 16.02 2.59
C LEU A 78 28.73 16.63 1.23
N CYS A 79 27.69 16.85 0.42
CA CYS A 79 27.83 17.75 -0.73
C CYS A 79 28.06 19.20 -0.27
N SER A 80 28.66 20.03 -1.12
CA SER A 80 28.91 21.46 -0.85
C SER A 80 27.71 22.22 -0.28
N ASN A 81 26.50 21.99 -0.81
CA ASN A 81 25.28 22.63 -0.33
C ASN A 81 24.91 22.20 1.09
N CYS A 82 24.92 20.88 1.37
CA CYS A 82 24.58 20.37 2.69
C CYS A 82 25.63 20.75 3.73
N ALA A 83 26.93 20.74 3.37
CA ALA A 83 28.00 21.19 4.25
C ALA A 83 27.80 22.66 4.65
N THR A 84 27.48 23.53 3.67
CA THR A 84 27.17 24.94 3.95
C THR A 84 25.93 25.11 4.83
N LEU A 85 24.90 24.27 4.62
CA LEU A 85 23.63 24.34 5.36
C LEU A 85 23.81 24.02 6.84
N ILE A 86 24.56 22.96 7.16
CA ILE A 86 24.75 22.52 8.56
C ILE A 86 25.57 23.54 9.38
N ASP A 87 26.45 24.30 8.73
CA ASP A 87 27.28 25.30 9.40
C ASP A 87 26.54 26.62 9.61
N LYS A 88 25.54 26.94 8.77
CA LYS A 88 24.73 28.15 8.89
C LYS A 88 23.60 28.05 9.93
N ASP A 89 23.16 26.84 10.28
CA ASP A 89 22.06 26.60 11.23
C ASP A 89 22.42 25.54 12.27
N GLU A 90 23.37 25.87 13.14
CA GLU A 90 23.90 24.95 14.15
C GLU A 90 22.86 24.46 15.18
N LYS A 91 21.79 25.24 15.40
CA LYS A 91 20.71 24.87 16.33
C LYS A 91 19.85 23.75 15.75
N LYS A 92 19.54 23.83 14.45
CA LYS A 92 18.80 22.79 13.74
C LYS A 92 19.65 21.53 13.53
N TYR A 93 20.92 21.72 13.18
CA TYR A 93 21.85 20.62 12.90
C TYR A 93 22.77 20.36 14.08
N SER A 94 22.23 19.70 15.11
CA SER A 94 22.97 19.33 16.33
C SER A 94 24.04 18.27 16.09
N ILE A 95 25.01 18.18 17.01
CA ILE A 95 26.06 17.13 17.01
C ILE A 95 25.43 15.73 16.94
N LYS A 96 24.37 15.49 17.72
CA LYS A 96 23.66 14.21 17.74
C LYS A 96 23.10 13.86 16.37
N LEU A 97 22.39 14.81 15.75
CA LEU A 97 21.78 14.60 14.43
C LEU A 97 22.84 14.28 13.35
N LEU A 98 23.97 14.99 13.36
CA LEU A 98 25.04 14.75 12.38
C LEU A 98 25.72 13.39 12.60
N ASN A 99 25.86 12.95 13.85
CA ASN A 99 26.33 11.58 14.15
C ASN A 99 25.33 10.52 13.67
N ASP A 100 24.03 10.76 13.84
CA ASP A 100 22.98 9.86 13.34
C ASP A 100 23.02 9.77 11.81
N TRP A 101 23.16 10.91 11.11
CA TRP A 101 23.29 10.95 9.65
C TRP A 101 24.51 10.19 9.15
N LYS A 102 25.66 10.36 9.82
CA LYS A 102 26.88 9.62 9.51
C LYS A 102 26.66 8.11 9.66
N LEU A 103 26.14 7.68 10.81
CA LEU A 103 25.89 6.26 11.08
C LEU A 103 24.95 5.64 10.05
N GLN A 104 23.83 6.31 9.75
CA GLN A 104 22.86 5.86 8.74
C GLN A 104 23.50 5.74 7.36
N ALA A 105 24.26 6.75 6.93
CA ALA A 105 24.90 6.75 5.62
C ALA A 105 25.92 5.62 5.45
N GLU A 106 26.68 5.31 6.50
CA GLU A 106 27.63 4.19 6.52
C GLU A 106 26.93 2.83 6.52
N GLN A 107 25.87 2.67 7.33
CA GLN A 107 25.06 1.46 7.33
C GLN A 107 24.40 1.19 5.96
N GLU A 108 23.84 2.22 5.33
CA GLU A 108 23.28 2.12 3.98
C GLU A 108 24.34 1.74 2.94
N SER A 109 25.56 2.29 3.05
CA SER A 109 26.68 1.94 2.19
C SER A 109 27.03 0.45 2.30
N ILE A 110 27.09 -0.07 3.53
CA ILE A 110 27.30 -1.50 3.80
C ILE A 110 26.16 -2.36 3.23
N LYS A 111 24.90 -1.95 3.41
CA LYS A 111 23.73 -2.65 2.84
C LYS A 111 23.81 -2.73 1.32
N LYS A 112 24.14 -1.61 0.65
CA LYS A 112 24.34 -1.56 -0.81
C LYS A 112 25.44 -2.50 -1.27
N LEU A 113 26.56 -2.57 -0.54
CA LEU A 113 27.65 -3.50 -0.85
C LEU A 113 27.25 -4.97 -0.71
N LYS A 114 26.36 -5.29 0.24
CA LYS A 114 25.82 -6.65 0.43
C LYS A 114 24.76 -7.05 -0.60
N GLY A 115 24.27 -6.09 -1.41
CA GLY A 115 23.12 -6.31 -2.28
C GLY A 115 21.78 -6.26 -1.55
N ASP A 116 21.76 -5.81 -0.29
CA ASP A 116 20.55 -5.60 0.51
C ASP A 116 19.84 -4.31 0.05
N LEU A 117 19.44 -4.25 -1.21
CA LEU A 117 18.56 -3.20 -1.74
C LEU A 117 17.15 -3.46 -1.23
N HIS A 118 16.88 -3.06 0.02
CA HIS A 118 15.51 -2.93 0.50
C HIS A 118 14.82 -1.80 -0.26
N VAL A 119 14.22 -2.13 -1.40
CA VAL A 119 13.02 -1.43 -1.85
C VAL A 119 12.04 -1.56 -0.69
N LYS A 120 11.52 -0.46 -0.14
CA LYS A 120 10.31 -0.51 0.71
C LYS A 120 9.17 -1.03 -0.18
N LYS A 121 9.05 -2.35 -0.26
CA LYS A 121 8.00 -3.13 -0.92
C LYS A 121 7.31 -3.88 0.21
N ALA A 122 5.97 -3.98 0.18
CA ALA A 122 5.22 -4.79 1.14
C ALA A 122 5.92 -6.14 1.32
N GLU A 123 6.42 -6.45 2.53
CA GLU A 123 7.18 -7.68 2.83
C GLU A 123 6.30 -8.94 2.78
N ALA A 124 5.00 -8.75 2.56
CA ALA A 124 3.95 -9.74 2.58
C ALA A 124 3.00 -9.54 1.39
N PRO A 125 2.25 -10.60 1.01
CA PRO A 125 1.18 -10.49 0.03
C PRO A 125 0.20 -9.34 0.35
N PHE A 126 -0.27 -8.69 -0.70
CA PHE A 126 -1.23 -7.60 -0.62
C PHE A 126 -2.37 -7.93 -1.56
N LEU A 127 -3.47 -8.41 -0.99
CA LEU A 127 -4.65 -8.76 -1.76
C LEU A 127 -5.71 -7.67 -1.68
N GLU A 128 -6.29 -7.34 -2.83
CA GLU A 128 -7.44 -6.46 -2.95
C GLU A 128 -8.49 -7.15 -3.80
N ALA A 129 -9.76 -6.85 -3.56
CA ALA A 129 -10.86 -7.34 -4.38
C ALA A 129 -11.57 -6.20 -5.10
N ASP A 130 -12.09 -6.53 -6.28
CA ASP A 130 -13.02 -5.72 -7.04
C ASP A 130 -14.30 -6.51 -7.33
N LEU A 131 -15.42 -5.80 -7.51
CA LEU A 131 -16.71 -6.39 -7.84
C LEU A 131 -17.28 -5.72 -9.09
N ILE A 132 -17.20 -6.43 -10.21
CA ILE A 132 -17.64 -5.94 -11.51
C ILE A 132 -19.03 -6.50 -11.80
N TRP A 133 -20.03 -5.62 -11.87
CA TRP A 133 -21.38 -5.99 -12.35
C TRP A 133 -21.32 -6.48 -13.79
N THR A 134 -21.95 -7.64 -14.06
CA THR A 134 -21.98 -8.24 -15.40
C THR A 134 -23.37 -8.16 -16.03
N ASN A 135 -24.39 -8.66 -15.33
CA ASN A 135 -25.78 -8.56 -15.71
C ASN A 135 -26.70 -8.70 -14.50
N GLY A 136 -27.98 -8.41 -14.69
CA GLY A 136 -29.02 -8.64 -13.70
C GLY A 136 -30.38 -8.70 -14.38
N GLY A 137 -31.39 -9.13 -13.63
CA GLY A 137 -32.74 -9.29 -14.15
C GLY A 137 -33.75 -9.59 -13.06
N ARG A 138 -35.03 -9.53 -13.44
CA ARG A 138 -36.14 -10.02 -12.61
C ARG A 138 -36.80 -11.22 -13.25
N TYR A 139 -37.10 -12.21 -12.45
CA TYR A 139 -37.69 -13.46 -12.86
C TYR A 139 -39.03 -13.63 -12.14
N ASN A 140 -40.09 -13.85 -12.92
CA ASN A 140 -41.43 -14.09 -12.41
C ASN A 140 -41.48 -15.50 -11.80
N GLN A 141 -41.71 -15.59 -10.48
CA GLN A 141 -41.82 -16.83 -9.72
C GLN A 141 -43.28 -17.24 -9.45
N GLY A 142 -44.24 -16.55 -10.08
CA GLY A 142 -45.66 -16.78 -9.96
C GLY A 142 -46.44 -15.53 -9.57
N TYR A 143 -47.75 -15.55 -9.79
CA TYR A 143 -48.66 -14.48 -9.37
C TYR A 143 -48.95 -14.57 -7.88
N SER A 144 -49.03 -13.42 -7.23
CA SER A 144 -49.43 -13.33 -5.83
C SER A 144 -50.89 -13.79 -5.63
N VAL A 145 -51.13 -14.44 -4.50
CA VAL A 145 -52.47 -14.80 -4.02
C VAL A 145 -53.34 -13.59 -3.68
N ASN A 146 -52.70 -12.43 -3.51
CA ASN A 146 -53.34 -11.14 -3.18
C ASN A 146 -53.88 -10.40 -4.40
N ASN A 147 -53.64 -10.91 -5.62
CA ASN A 147 -54.30 -10.36 -6.80
C ASN A 147 -55.83 -10.53 -6.70
N PRO A 148 -56.61 -9.57 -7.22
CA PRO A 148 -58.04 -9.74 -7.39
C PRO A 148 -58.36 -11.03 -8.15
N LYS A 149 -59.51 -11.62 -7.87
CA LYS A 149 -59.95 -12.87 -8.51
C LYS A 149 -61.21 -12.60 -9.33
N GLN A 150 -61.32 -13.27 -10.47
CA GLN A 150 -62.49 -13.24 -11.35
C GLN A 150 -62.92 -14.67 -11.70
N GLU A 151 -64.19 -14.85 -12.02
CA GLU A 151 -64.77 -16.11 -12.49
C GLU A 151 -64.78 -16.12 -14.02
N ILE A 152 -64.11 -17.09 -14.63
CA ILE A 152 -64.13 -17.32 -16.08
C ILE A 152 -64.48 -18.79 -16.30
N ASP A 153 -65.59 -19.05 -17.02
CA ASP A 153 -66.09 -20.39 -17.33
C ASP A 153 -66.22 -21.31 -16.09
N GLY A 154 -66.64 -20.75 -14.96
CA GLY A 154 -66.82 -21.47 -13.69
C GLY A 154 -65.51 -21.79 -12.95
N ARG A 155 -64.41 -21.13 -13.30
CA ARG A 155 -63.11 -21.22 -12.61
C ARG A 155 -62.73 -19.86 -12.04
N THR A 156 -62.35 -19.85 -10.76
CA THR A 156 -61.72 -18.70 -10.12
C THR A 156 -60.27 -18.55 -10.61
N VAL A 157 -59.96 -17.44 -11.29
CA VAL A 157 -58.61 -17.10 -11.76
C VAL A 157 -58.19 -15.74 -11.23
N TYR A 158 -56.88 -15.47 -11.14
CA TYR A 158 -56.38 -14.14 -10.83
C TYR A 158 -56.68 -13.17 -11.99
N ASP A 159 -57.17 -11.99 -11.66
CA ASP A 159 -57.25 -10.86 -12.58
C ASP A 159 -55.88 -10.20 -12.66
N VAL A 160 -55.19 -10.44 -13.77
CA VAL A 160 -53.84 -9.93 -14.07
C VAL A 160 -53.87 -8.84 -15.14
N SER A 161 -55.06 -8.29 -15.43
CA SER A 161 -55.25 -7.34 -16.53
C SER A 161 -54.59 -5.98 -16.30
N ASN A 162 -54.41 -5.56 -15.04
CA ASN A 162 -53.82 -4.27 -14.71
C ASN A 162 -52.85 -4.37 -13.53
N HIS A 163 -51.55 -4.19 -13.79
CA HIS A 163 -50.47 -4.20 -12.80
C HIS A 163 -50.50 -5.39 -11.81
N PRO A 164 -50.33 -6.63 -12.30
CA PRO A 164 -50.40 -7.80 -11.43
C PRO A 164 -49.30 -7.78 -10.37
N LEU A 165 -49.66 -8.18 -9.16
CA LEU A 165 -48.73 -8.50 -8.08
C LEU A 165 -48.08 -9.86 -8.38
N ILE A 166 -46.76 -9.89 -8.43
CA ILE A 166 -45.96 -11.05 -8.80
C ILE A 166 -44.91 -11.28 -7.70
N TYR A 167 -44.62 -12.55 -7.43
CA TYR A 167 -43.43 -12.92 -6.68
C TYR A 167 -42.23 -12.81 -7.62
N TRP A 168 -41.38 -11.81 -7.41
CA TRP A 168 -40.18 -11.58 -8.20
C TRP A 168 -38.95 -12.14 -7.48
N GLU A 169 -38.09 -12.80 -8.23
CA GLU A 169 -36.67 -12.92 -7.89
C GLU A 169 -35.89 -11.88 -8.69
N ILE A 170 -35.19 -10.98 -8.01
CA ILE A 170 -34.30 -10.00 -8.62
C ILE A 170 -32.87 -10.48 -8.42
N GLU A 171 -32.18 -10.77 -9.51
CA GLU A 171 -30.82 -11.33 -9.51
C GLU A 171 -29.82 -10.29 -10.02
N TRP A 172 -28.67 -10.20 -9.35
CA TRP A 172 -27.47 -9.50 -9.82
C TRP A 172 -26.33 -10.50 -9.93
N LYS A 173 -25.60 -10.46 -11.05
CA LYS A 173 -24.39 -11.27 -11.29
C LYS A 173 -23.17 -10.38 -11.38
N PHE A 174 -22.08 -10.86 -10.80
CA PHE A 174 -20.82 -10.16 -10.72
C PHE A 174 -19.65 -11.07 -11.06
N ASN A 175 -18.59 -10.46 -11.60
CA ASN A 175 -17.24 -11.00 -11.50
C ASN A 175 -16.60 -10.39 -10.25
N PHE A 176 -16.35 -11.22 -9.26
CA PHE A 176 -15.61 -10.86 -8.05
C PHE A 176 -14.15 -11.26 -8.24
N ILE A 177 -13.28 -10.27 -8.35
CA ILE A 177 -11.88 -10.47 -8.74
C ILE A 177 -11.00 -10.19 -7.55
N ILE A 178 -10.11 -11.13 -7.20
CA ILE A 178 -9.12 -10.95 -6.14
C ILE A 178 -7.74 -10.76 -6.78
N TYR A 179 -7.18 -9.56 -6.67
CA TYR A 179 -5.87 -9.19 -7.16
C TYR A 179 -4.81 -9.36 -6.10
N ASN A 180 -3.65 -9.87 -6.48
CA ASN A 180 -2.42 -9.78 -5.70
C ASN A 180 -1.56 -8.62 -6.19
N ASN A 181 -1.76 -7.44 -5.61
CA ASN A 181 -1.01 -6.22 -5.92
C ASN A 181 0.35 -6.15 -5.20
N SER A 182 1.02 -7.30 -5.04
CA SER A 182 2.33 -7.40 -4.42
C SER A 182 3.30 -8.25 -5.24
N SER A 183 4.58 -8.18 -4.86
CA SER A 183 5.63 -9.06 -5.42
C SER A 183 5.71 -10.41 -4.72
N PHE A 184 4.84 -10.72 -3.76
CA PHE A 184 4.85 -11.95 -2.97
C PHE A 184 3.60 -12.80 -3.25
N PRO A 185 3.73 -14.13 -3.37
CA PRO A 185 2.56 -14.98 -3.57
C PRO A 185 1.67 -14.98 -2.32
N ALA A 186 0.36 -15.04 -2.51
CA ALA A 186 -0.61 -15.30 -1.45
C ALA A 186 -1.02 -16.78 -1.49
N ILE A 187 -1.05 -17.44 -0.35
CA ILE A 187 -1.26 -18.88 -0.23
C ILE A 187 -2.54 -19.15 0.57
N ASN A 188 -3.30 -20.17 0.16
CA ASN A 188 -4.55 -20.59 0.80
C ASN A 188 -5.53 -19.42 0.98
N VAL A 189 -5.79 -18.70 -0.10
CA VAL A 189 -6.73 -17.57 -0.10
C VAL A 189 -8.14 -18.10 0.14
N SER A 190 -8.90 -17.42 0.99
CA SER A 190 -10.30 -17.73 1.28
C SER A 190 -11.12 -16.47 1.44
N VAL A 191 -12.39 -16.55 1.03
CA VAL A 191 -13.37 -15.48 1.17
C VAL A 191 -14.48 -15.97 2.07
N GLU A 192 -14.74 -15.25 3.15
CA GLU A 192 -15.78 -15.57 4.12
C GLU A 192 -16.73 -14.40 4.26
N SER A 193 -18.03 -14.66 4.27
CA SER A 193 -19.01 -13.62 4.56
C SER A 193 -19.28 -13.56 6.06
N ILE A 194 -19.08 -12.39 6.66
CA ILE A 194 -19.15 -12.16 8.11
C ILE A 194 -20.17 -11.09 8.51
N GLY A 195 -20.80 -10.43 7.53
CA GLY A 195 -21.88 -9.47 7.76
C GLY A 195 -23.26 -10.11 7.92
N ASN A 196 -24.31 -9.28 7.95
CA ASN A 196 -25.70 -9.75 7.99
C ASN A 196 -26.28 -10.04 6.60
N GLU A 197 -25.62 -9.54 5.56
CA GLU A 197 -25.99 -9.79 4.17
C GLU A 197 -24.91 -10.65 3.51
N HIS A 198 -25.33 -11.48 2.56
CA HIS A 198 -24.48 -12.48 1.92
C HIS A 198 -24.77 -12.56 0.42
N PHE A 199 -23.75 -12.90 -0.37
CA PHE A 199 -24.02 -13.39 -1.72
C PHE A 199 -24.87 -14.66 -1.64
N THR A 200 -25.91 -14.74 -2.45
CA THR A 200 -26.68 -15.97 -2.63
C THR A 200 -25.81 -17.08 -3.21
N TYR A 201 -24.80 -16.70 -4.02
CA TYR A 201 -23.79 -17.61 -4.54
C TYR A 201 -22.45 -16.90 -4.75
N ILE A 202 -21.35 -17.58 -4.45
CA ILE A 202 -20.01 -17.21 -4.89
C ILE A 202 -19.21 -18.48 -5.18
N ASP A 203 -18.38 -18.46 -6.22
CA ASP A 203 -17.48 -19.56 -6.54
C ASP A 203 -16.62 -19.93 -5.34
N LYS A 204 -16.48 -21.23 -5.10
CA LYS A 204 -15.68 -21.74 -3.99
C LYS A 204 -14.22 -21.86 -4.41
N LEU A 205 -13.34 -21.25 -3.64
CA LEU A 205 -11.90 -21.50 -3.73
C LEU A 205 -11.57 -22.89 -3.17
N ASN A 206 -10.67 -23.60 -3.83
CA ASN A 206 -10.12 -24.85 -3.31
C ASN A 206 -9.38 -24.59 -1.99
N LYS A 207 -9.46 -25.52 -1.03
CA LYS A 207 -8.79 -25.38 0.28
C LYS A 207 -7.28 -25.14 0.16
N VAL A 208 -6.66 -25.70 -0.86
CA VAL A 208 -5.26 -25.46 -1.21
C VAL A 208 -5.25 -24.72 -2.54
N ASN A 209 -4.82 -23.46 -2.50
CA ASN A 209 -4.72 -22.58 -3.66
C ASN A 209 -3.61 -21.54 -3.44
N ASN A 210 -3.25 -20.80 -4.48
CA ASN A 210 -2.39 -19.63 -4.35
C ASN A 210 -2.68 -18.62 -5.46
N ILE A 211 -2.44 -17.34 -5.17
CA ILE A 211 -2.43 -16.26 -6.16
C ILE A 211 -0.96 -15.84 -6.33
N PRO A 212 -0.32 -16.11 -7.48
CA PRO A 212 1.04 -15.65 -7.73
C PRO A 212 1.16 -14.12 -7.66
N SER A 213 2.38 -13.64 -7.56
CA SER A 213 2.68 -12.20 -7.54
C SER A 213 2.11 -11.50 -8.79
N LEU A 214 1.44 -10.36 -8.60
CA LEU A 214 0.86 -9.55 -9.68
C LEU A 214 -0.13 -10.32 -10.58
N GLN A 215 -0.79 -11.34 -10.03
CA GLN A 215 -1.86 -12.10 -10.69
C GLN A 215 -3.19 -11.92 -9.95
N ASN A 216 -4.26 -12.51 -10.47
CA ASN A 216 -5.58 -12.49 -9.85
C ASN A 216 -6.28 -13.85 -9.93
N ILE A 217 -7.42 -13.96 -9.25
CA ILE A 217 -8.42 -15.01 -9.44
C ILE A 217 -9.76 -14.35 -9.68
N ASP A 218 -10.48 -14.81 -10.71
CA ASP A 218 -11.86 -14.43 -11.00
C ASP A 218 -12.83 -15.44 -10.37
N LEU A 219 -13.83 -14.92 -9.66
CA LEU A 219 -14.93 -15.70 -9.09
C LEU A 219 -16.26 -15.16 -9.59
N ILE A 220 -17.20 -16.03 -9.93
CA ILE A 220 -18.58 -15.65 -10.20
C ILE A 220 -19.29 -15.47 -8.86
N ALA A 221 -19.92 -14.31 -8.67
CA ALA A 221 -20.79 -14.04 -7.53
C ALA A 221 -22.20 -13.66 -7.99
N LYS A 222 -23.20 -14.02 -7.19
CA LYS A 222 -24.61 -13.69 -7.42
C LYS A 222 -25.30 -13.28 -6.15
N TYR A 223 -26.24 -12.37 -6.29
CA TYR A 223 -27.14 -11.96 -5.23
C TYR A 223 -28.58 -11.99 -5.74
N SER A 224 -29.47 -12.62 -4.98
CA SER A 224 -30.91 -12.70 -5.27
C SER A 224 -31.71 -12.07 -4.14
N LEU A 225 -32.67 -11.22 -4.50
CA LEU A 225 -33.68 -10.67 -3.60
C LEU A 225 -35.06 -11.16 -4.03
N PHE A 226 -35.86 -11.64 -3.09
CA PHE A 226 -37.24 -12.01 -3.33
C PHE A 226 -38.18 -10.91 -2.85
N MET A 227 -39.16 -10.54 -3.66
CA MET A 227 -40.20 -9.58 -3.30
C MET A 227 -41.55 -9.97 -3.88
N GLU A 228 -42.62 -9.50 -3.24
CA GLU A 228 -43.96 -9.48 -3.82
C GLU A 228 -44.27 -8.06 -4.26
N GLY A 229 -44.68 -7.87 -5.51
CA GLY A 229 -45.04 -6.54 -5.99
C GLY A 229 -45.29 -6.47 -7.48
N THR A 230 -45.55 -5.27 -7.97
CA THR A 230 -45.71 -4.98 -9.38
C THR A 230 -44.35 -5.05 -10.11
N GLY A 231 -44.41 -5.14 -11.44
CA GLY A 231 -43.18 -5.07 -12.25
C GLY A 231 -42.43 -3.74 -12.12
N ALA A 232 -43.14 -2.64 -11.90
CA ALA A 232 -42.54 -1.30 -11.77
C ALA A 232 -41.75 -1.18 -10.45
N GLU A 233 -42.26 -1.73 -9.35
CA GLU A 233 -41.53 -1.75 -8.07
C GLU A 233 -40.26 -2.61 -8.17
N ALA A 234 -40.31 -3.74 -8.88
CA ALA A 234 -39.13 -4.56 -9.14
C ALA A 234 -38.11 -3.85 -10.06
N ASP A 235 -38.56 -3.07 -11.04
CA ASP A 235 -37.68 -2.27 -11.91
C ASP A 235 -36.96 -1.16 -11.13
N GLU A 236 -37.62 -0.51 -10.16
CA GLU A 236 -36.97 0.50 -9.31
C GLU A 236 -35.86 -0.10 -8.43
N ILE A 237 -36.03 -1.32 -7.90
CA ILE A 237 -34.97 -2.00 -7.14
C ILE A 237 -33.77 -2.33 -8.05
N MET A 238 -34.02 -2.81 -9.27
CA MET A 238 -32.98 -3.26 -10.21
C MET A 238 -32.22 -2.10 -10.86
N LYS A 239 -32.71 -0.86 -10.74
CA LYS A 239 -32.09 0.34 -11.30
C LYS A 239 -30.63 0.52 -10.86
N HIS A 240 -30.28 0.02 -9.68
CA HIS A 240 -28.92 0.04 -9.16
C HIS A 240 -28.15 -1.23 -9.57
N ARG A 241 -26.93 -1.03 -10.11
CA ARG A 241 -26.01 -2.13 -10.46
C ARG A 241 -25.48 -2.85 -9.21
N ILE A 242 -25.35 -2.13 -8.11
CA ILE A 242 -25.00 -2.66 -6.79
C ILE A 242 -26.26 -2.56 -5.92
N PRO A 243 -26.73 -3.67 -5.31
CA PRO A 243 -27.87 -3.64 -4.41
C PRO A 243 -27.60 -2.76 -3.19
N GLU A 244 -28.57 -1.93 -2.77
CA GLU A 244 -28.42 -1.07 -1.56
C GLU A 244 -28.10 -1.87 -0.30
N LYS A 245 -28.58 -3.12 -0.23
CA LYS A 245 -28.30 -4.06 0.86
C LYS A 245 -26.81 -4.40 1.02
N PHE A 246 -25.97 -4.16 0.00
CA PHE A 246 -24.54 -4.44 0.09
C PHE A 246 -23.83 -3.56 1.14
N ASN A 247 -24.43 -2.44 1.57
CA ASN A 247 -23.94 -1.70 2.73
C ASN A 247 -23.87 -2.56 4.03
N ALA A 248 -24.62 -3.66 4.10
CA ALA A 248 -24.56 -4.65 5.18
C ALA A 248 -23.77 -5.93 4.82
N LEU A 249 -23.24 -6.02 3.60
CA LEU A 249 -22.37 -7.10 3.13
C LEU A 249 -20.94 -6.80 3.60
N VAL A 250 -20.40 -7.71 4.41
CA VAL A 250 -19.00 -7.65 4.85
C VAL A 250 -18.35 -8.98 4.51
N LEU A 251 -17.25 -8.93 3.76
CA LEU A 251 -16.45 -10.10 3.43
C LEU A 251 -15.09 -9.98 4.11
N ARG A 252 -14.56 -11.13 4.50
CA ARG A 252 -13.23 -11.30 5.04
C ARG A 252 -12.42 -12.13 4.06
N LEU A 253 -11.37 -11.52 3.51
CA LEU A 253 -10.38 -12.17 2.69
C LEU A 253 -9.19 -12.57 3.56
N ASN A 254 -9.05 -13.86 3.83
CA ASN A 254 -7.92 -14.41 4.59
C ASN A 254 -6.92 -15.07 3.64
N TYR A 255 -5.63 -14.87 3.89
CA TYR A 255 -4.57 -15.48 3.11
C TYR A 255 -3.28 -15.60 3.93
N LEU A 256 -2.42 -16.53 3.54
CA LEU A 256 -1.12 -16.76 4.15
C LEU A 256 -0.01 -16.22 3.28
N ASP A 257 1.09 -15.81 3.91
CA ASP A 257 2.34 -15.58 3.21
C ASP A 257 3.21 -16.85 3.13
N GLN A 258 4.41 -16.69 2.57
CA GLN A 258 5.40 -17.77 2.44
C GLN A 258 5.92 -18.31 3.78
N ASN A 259 5.84 -17.51 4.85
CA ASN A 259 6.21 -17.89 6.22
C ASN A 259 5.04 -18.51 6.99
N ARG A 260 3.86 -18.63 6.36
CA ARG A 260 2.60 -19.07 6.98
C ARG A 260 2.04 -18.08 8.01
N GLU A 261 2.42 -16.81 7.93
CA GLU A 261 1.74 -15.76 8.69
C GLU A 261 0.41 -15.41 8.02
N GLU A 262 -0.62 -15.17 8.84
CA GLU A 262 -1.97 -14.86 8.37
C GLU A 262 -2.13 -13.36 8.14
N HIS A 263 -2.80 -13.04 7.02
CA HIS A 263 -3.11 -11.69 6.61
C HIS A 263 -4.60 -11.59 6.29
N ILE A 264 -5.21 -10.47 6.67
CA ILE A 264 -6.66 -10.26 6.53
C ILE A 264 -6.93 -8.93 5.82
N THR A 265 -7.80 -8.98 4.82
CA THR A 265 -8.42 -7.79 4.21
C THR A 265 -9.92 -7.85 4.38
N LEU A 266 -10.51 -6.83 5.00
CA LEU A 266 -11.95 -6.68 5.10
C LEU A 266 -12.46 -5.94 3.86
N LEU A 267 -13.54 -6.45 3.28
CA LEU A 267 -14.20 -5.85 2.13
C LEU A 267 -15.57 -5.37 2.58
N LYS A 268 -15.83 -4.08 2.41
CA LYS A 268 -17.07 -3.41 2.83
C LYS A 268 -17.57 -2.52 1.71
N PHE A 269 -18.88 -2.37 1.58
CA PHE A 269 -19.45 -1.39 0.65
C PHE A 269 -19.72 -0.08 1.36
N VAL A 270 -19.31 1.02 0.72
CA VAL A 270 -19.63 2.39 1.13
C VAL A 270 -20.11 3.13 -0.11
N ASP A 271 -21.34 3.66 -0.08
CA ASP A 271 -21.95 4.39 -1.19
C ASP A 271 -21.93 3.64 -2.54
N GLY A 272 -22.03 2.30 -2.49
CA GLY A 272 -22.02 1.44 -3.67
C GLY A 272 -20.62 1.07 -4.19
N GLU A 273 -19.55 1.53 -3.56
CA GLU A 273 -18.17 1.17 -3.88
C GLU A 273 -17.60 0.14 -2.90
N LEU A 274 -16.77 -0.78 -3.41
CA LEU A 274 -16.10 -1.78 -2.59
C LEU A 274 -14.79 -1.21 -2.01
N ILE A 275 -14.75 -1.09 -0.69
CA ILE A 275 -13.59 -0.62 0.07
C ILE A 275 -12.80 -1.82 0.60
N ASN A 276 -11.49 -1.80 0.33
CA ASN A 276 -10.51 -2.77 0.81
C ASN A 276 -9.80 -2.22 2.06
N GLU A 277 -10.14 -2.76 3.24
CA GLU A 277 -9.56 -2.36 4.52
C GLU A 277 -8.62 -3.44 5.03
N LYS A 278 -7.31 -3.20 4.91
CA LYS A 278 -6.29 -4.12 5.41
C LYS A 278 -6.20 -4.05 6.92
N LEU A 279 -6.31 -5.20 7.58
CA LEU A 279 -6.01 -5.32 9.00
C LEU A 279 -4.53 -5.68 9.13
N ASN A 280 -3.72 -4.72 9.57
CA ASN A 280 -2.32 -5.01 9.90
C ASN A 280 -2.27 -5.67 11.29
N HIS A 281 -1.62 -6.82 11.37
CA HIS A 281 -1.14 -7.37 12.64
C HIS A 281 0.15 -6.67 13.09
#